data_AF-A0A2V7WT52-F1
#
_entry.id   AF-A0A2V7WT52-F1
#
_cell.length_a   1.000
_cell.length_b   1.000
_cell.length_c   1.000
_cell.angle_alpha   90.00
_cell.angle_beta   90.00
_cell.angle_gamma   90.00
#
_symmetry.space_group_name_H-M   'P 1'
#
loop_
_entity.id
_entity.type
_entity.pdbx_description
1 polymer ?
#
loop_
_entity_poly.entity_id
_entity_poly.type
_entity_poly.pdbx_seq_one_letter_code
_entity_poly.pdbx_strand_id
1 'polypeptide(L)' 'MNLTKRQKEILDFIREYRDENGISPTQREIRLRFRLSSFGTVQKHLKRL' A
#
# COMPACT_ATOMS: atom_id res chain seq x y z
N MET A 1 -11.69 -2.94 -14.94
CA MET A 1 -11.31 -1.89 -13.97
C MET A 1 -9.79 -1.88 -13.88
N ASN A 2 -9.13 -0.82 -14.34
CA ASN A 2 -7.67 -0.72 -14.30
C ASN A 2 -7.24 -0.09 -12.98
N LEU A 3 -6.31 -0.74 -12.29
CA LEU A 3 -5.62 -0.16 -11.14
C LEU A 3 -4.98 1.15 -11.56
N THR A 4 -5.20 2.21 -10.78
CA THR A 4 -4.41 3.43 -10.95
C THR A 4 -2.94 3.13 -10.66
N LYS A 5 -2.02 3.90 -11.25
CA LYS A 5 -0.57 3.73 -11.03
C LYS A 5 -0.22 3.60 -9.55
N ARG A 6 -0.84 4.44 -8.72
CA ARG A 6 -0.62 4.45 -7.26
C ARG A 6 -1.11 3.19 -6.56
N GLN A 7 -2.25 2.63 -6.98
CA GLN A 7 -2.75 1.38 -6.42
C GLN A 7 -1.84 0.20 -6.78
N LYS A 8 -1.30 0.18 -8.00
CA LYS A 8 -0.33 -0.83 -8.42
C LYS A 8 0.97 -0.73 -7.60
N GLU A 9 1.51 0.49 -7.44
CA GLU A 9 2.69 0.72 -6.59
C GLU A 9 2.49 0.22 -5.15
N ILE A 10 1.32 0.50 -4.55
CA ILE A 10 1.01 0.02 -3.19
C ILE A 10 0.91 -1.51 -3.15
N LEU A 11 0.29 -2.13 -4.15
CA LEU A 11 0.15 -3.58 -4.22
C LEU A 11 1.51 -4.27 -4.39
N ASP A 12 2.37 -3.74 -5.25
CA ASP A 12 3.71 -4.26 -5.46
C ASP A 12 4.54 -4.13 -4.17
N PHE A 13 4.48 -2.98 -3.49
CA PHE A 13 5.13 -2.82 -2.18
C PHE A 13 4.63 -3.82 -1.12
N ILE A 14 3.32 -4.10 -1.06
CA ILE A 14 2.77 -5.08 -0.12
C ILE A 14 3.31 -6.48 -0.41
N ARG A 15 3.46 -6.83 -1.70
CA ARG A 15 4.00 -8.13 -2.12
C ARG A 15 5.47 -8.25 -1.75
N GLU A 16 6.29 -7.26 -2.14
CA GLU A 16 7.72 -7.22 -1.83
C GLU A 16 7.95 -7.28 -0.31
N TYR A 17 7.25 -6.45 0.46
CA TYR A 17 7.39 -6.42 1.92
C TYR A 17 7.04 -7.78 2.54
N ARG A 18 6.00 -8.46 2.04
CA ARG A 18 5.61 -9.79 2.53
C ARG A 18 6.62 -10.86 2.17
N ASP A 19 7.18 -10.83 0.96
CA ASP A 19 8.25 -11.75 0.56
C ASP A 19 9.51 -11.55 1.41
N GLU A 20 9.86 -10.32 1.75
CA GLU A 20 11.04 -10.01 2.57
C GLU A 20 10.86 -10.27 4.07
N ASN A 21 9.68 -9.94 4.64
CA ASN A 21 9.45 -9.96 6.09
C ASN A 21 8.58 -11.14 6.55
N GLY A 22 7.98 -11.90 5.63
CA GLY A 22 7.02 -12.97 5.94
C GLY A 22 5.67 -12.49 6.46
N ILE A 23 5.46 -11.17 6.57
CA ILE A 23 4.25 -10.53 7.08
C ILE A 23 3.84 -9.36 6.20
N SER A 24 2.56 -9.01 6.19
CA SER A 24 2.07 -7.84 5.46
C SER A 24 2.49 -6.53 6.15
N PRO A 25 2.80 -5.46 5.40
CA PRO A 25 3.16 -4.17 5.99
C PRO A 25 1.96 -3.54 6.70
N THR A 26 2.23 -2.76 7.74
CA THR A 26 1.23 -1.96 8.43
C THR A 26 0.84 -0.73 7.61
N GLN A 27 -0.35 -0.16 7.89
CA GLN A 27 -0.78 1.10 7.25
C GLN A 27 0.20 2.25 7.51
N ARG A 28 0.91 2.23 8.64
CA ARG A 28 1.94 3.22 8.99
C ARG A 28 3.16 3.09 8.10
N GLU A 29 3.61 1.87 7.81
CA GLU A 29 4.74 1.61 6.92
C GLU A 29 4.42 1.98 5.48
N ILE A 30 3.23 1.62 4.99
CA ILE A 30 2.74 2.05 3.67
C ILE A 30 2.73 3.57 3.60
N ARG A 31 2.18 4.25 4.62
CA ARG A 31 2.15 5.73 4.67
C ARG A 31 3.54 6.34 4.62
N LEU A 32 4.49 5.80 5.39
CA LEU A 32 5.88 6.28 5.42
C LEU A 32 6.58 6.06 4.07
N ARG A 33 6.45 4.87 3.49
CA ARG A 33 7.04 4.52 2.18
C ARG A 33 6.55 5.43 1.06
N PHE A 34 5.25 5.76 1.08
CA PHE A 34 4.58 6.54 0.04
C PHE A 34 4.41 8.03 0.39
N ARG A 35 4.94 8.49 1.53
CA ARG A 35 4.81 9.88 2.04
C ARG A 35 3.37 10.41 1.96
N LEU A 36 2.41 9.57 2.31
CA LEU A 36 0.99 9.95 2.25
C LEU A 36 0.65 10.84 3.45
N SER A 37 -0.08 11.92 3.19
CA SER A 37 -0.46 12.92 4.19
C SER A 37 -1.38 12.37 5.29
N SER A 38 -2.22 11.35 4.99
CA SER A 38 -3.19 10.82 5.94
C SER A 38 -3.40 9.30 5.81
N PHE A 39 -3.71 8.64 6.94
CA PHE A 39 -4.08 7.21 6.99
C PHE A 39 -5.34 6.90 6.17
N GLY A 40 -6.28 7.85 6.07
CA GLY A 40 -7.51 7.70 5.28
C GLY A 40 -7.26 7.46 3.78
N THR A 41 -6.13 7.95 3.25
CA THR A 41 -5.75 7.72 1.85
C THR A 41 -5.36 6.26 1.62
N VAL A 42 -4.72 5.61 2.59
CA VAL A 42 -4.36 4.19 2.51
C VAL A 42 -5.63 3.32 2.48
N GLN A 43 -6.58 3.55 3.40
CA GLN A 43 -7.85 2.82 3.39
C GLN A 43 -8.66 3.03 2.11
N LYS A 44 -8.65 4.23 1.52
CA LYS A 44 -9.34 4.52 0.26
C LYS A 44 -8.75 3.76 -0.94
N HIS A 45 -7.43 3.56 -0.95
CA HIS A 45 -6.77 2.74 -1.97
C HIS A 45 -7.03 1.24 -1.77
N LEU A 46 -7.05 0.76 -0.52
CA LEU A 46 -7.29 -0.64 -0.19
C LEU A 46 -8.75 -1.09 -0.38
N LYS A 47 -9.73 -0.24 -0.06
CA LYS A 47 -11.17 -0.55 -0.26
C LYS A 47 -11.59 -0.75 -1.72
N ARG A 48 -10.70 -0.42 -2.66
CA ARG A 48 -10.97 -0.43 -4.12
C ARG A 48 -10.04 -1.38 -4.89
N LEU A 49 -9.35 -2.27 -4.16
CA LEU A 49 -8.75 -3.51 -4.67
C LEU A 49 -9.80 -4.61 -4.63
#